data_AF-K1SV94-F1
#
_entry.id   AF-K1SV94-F1
#
_cell.length_a   1.000
_cell.length_b   1.000
_cell.length_c   1.000
_cell.angle_alpha   90.00
_cell.angle_beta   90.00
_cell.angle_gamma   90.00
#
_symmetry.space_group_name_H-M   'P 1'
#
loop_
_entity.id
_entity.type
_entity.pdbx_description
1 polymer ?
#
loop_
_entity_poly.entity_id
_entity_poly.type
_entity_poly.pdbx_seq_one_letter_code
_entity_poly.pdbx_strand_id
1 'polypeptide(L)' 'TVTAFTDEGSVAAYALPAVQALHRAGVINGMPDGSFQPYATATREQACIVLCAL' A
#
# COMPACT_ATOMS: atom_id res chain seq x y z
N THR A 1 0.13 -15.12 -7.34
CA THR A 1 -0.74 -13.97 -7.65
C THR A 1 -0.80 -13.11 -6.42
N VAL A 2 -0.45 -11.83 -6.53
CA VAL A 2 -0.57 -10.90 -5.40
C VAL A 2 -2.06 -10.63 -5.19
N THR A 3 -2.58 -10.94 -4.01
CA THR A 3 -3.99 -10.74 -3.66
C THR A 3 -4.25 -9.23 -3.58
N ALA A 4 -5.33 -8.74 -4.19
CA ALA A 4 -5.70 -7.33 -4.09
C ALA A 4 -6.08 -6.94 -2.64
N PHE A 5 -5.93 -5.66 -2.30
CA PHE A 5 -6.36 -5.15 -1.00
C PHE A 5 -7.89 -5.14 -0.89
N THR A 6 -8.42 -5.35 0.31
CA THR A 6 -9.87 -5.41 0.56
C THR A 6 -10.58 -4.08 0.28
N ASP A 7 -9.86 -2.97 0.38
CA ASP A 7 -10.32 -1.60 0.18
C ASP A 7 -9.73 -0.95 -1.10
N GLU A 8 -9.25 -1.75 -2.06
CA GLU A 8 -8.63 -1.24 -3.30
C GLU A 8 -9.54 -0.26 -4.06
N GLY A 9 -10.86 -0.47 -4.02
CA GLY A 9 -11.85 0.44 -4.63
C GLY A 9 -11.92 1.83 -3.98
N SER A 10 -11.33 2.02 -2.80
CA SER A 10 -11.21 3.33 -2.13
C SER A 10 -9.90 4.06 -2.46
N VAL A 11 -8.98 3.42 -3.18
CA VAL A 11 -7.73 4.06 -3.61
C VAL A 11 -8.03 5.02 -4.76
N ALA A 12 -7.58 6.27 -4.64
CA ALA A 12 -7.77 7.26 -5.70
C ALA A 12 -7.13 6.79 -7.02
N ALA A 13 -7.79 7.06 -8.15
CA ALA A 13 -7.39 6.54 -9.47
C ALA A 13 -5.95 6.90 -9.86
N TYR A 14 -5.45 8.06 -9.43
CA TYR A 14 -4.07 8.48 -9.70
C TYR A 14 -3.03 7.67 -8.89
N ALA A 15 -3.41 7.15 -7.71
CA ALA A 15 -2.52 6.43 -6.80
C ALA A 15 -2.54 4.91 -7.06
N LEU A 16 -3.65 4.38 -7.57
CA LEU A 16 -3.86 2.95 -7.76
C LEU A 16 -2.71 2.25 -8.53
N PRO A 17 -2.18 2.78 -9.65
CA PRO A 17 -1.07 2.15 -10.36
C PRO A 17 0.20 2.03 -9.50
N ALA A 18 0.51 3.07 -8.71
CA ALA A 18 1.67 3.10 -7.85
C ALA A 18 1.52 2.12 -6.67
N VAL A 19 0.34 2.09 -6.04
CA VAL A 19 0.02 1.16 -4.95
C VAL A 19 0.17 -0.29 -5.43
N GLN A 20 -0.39 -0.63 -6.59
CA GLN A 20 -0.26 -1.97 -7.16
C GLN A 20 1.19 -2.32 -7.53
N ALA A 21 1.97 -1.37 -8.05
CA ALA A 21 3.37 -1.59 -8.38
C ALA A 21 4.22 -1.89 -7.13
N LEU A 22 4.06 -1.08 -6.07
CA LEU A 22 4.77 -1.26 -4.81
C LEU A 22 4.35 -2.55 -4.09
N HIS A 23 3.08 -2.94 -4.20
CA HIS A 23 2.61 -4.22 -3.66
C HIS A 23 3.21 -5.41 -4.40
N ARG A 24 3.26 -5.36 -5.73
CA ARG A 24 3.92 -6.41 -6.54
C ARG A 24 5.42 -6.51 -6.28
N ALA A 25 6.06 -5.38 -5.94
CA ALA A 25 7.45 -5.34 -5.54
C ALA A 25 7.71 -5.81 -4.09
N GLY A 26 6.65 -6.06 -3.30
CA GLY A 26 6.77 -6.44 -1.89
C GLY A 26 7.15 -5.29 -0.94
N VAL A 27 7.20 -4.05 -1.45
CA VAL A 27 7.52 -2.85 -0.67
C VAL A 27 6.37 -2.48 0.27
N ILE A 28 5.13 -2.67 -0.18
CA ILE A 28 3.91 -2.44 0.60
C ILE A 28 3.11 -3.73 0.66
N ASN A 29 2.82 -4.22 1.87
CA ASN A 29 2.04 -5.45 2.07
C ASN A 29 0.65 -5.19 2.67
N GLY A 30 0.32 -3.93 2.96
CA GLY A 30 -0.93 -3.55 3.63
C GLY A 30 -0.95 -3.90 5.11
N MET A 31 -2.14 -3.92 5.67
CA MET A 31 -2.42 -4.13 7.08
C MET A 31 -2.80 -5.59 7.36
N PRO A 32 -2.75 -6.05 8.63
CA PRO A 32 -3.09 -7.43 8.99
C PRO A 32 -4.52 -7.87 8.62
N ASP A 33 -5.45 -6.92 8.44
CA ASP A 33 -6.82 -7.16 7.99
C ASP A 33 -6.96 -7.25 6.46
N GLY A 34 -5.86 -7.11 5.71
CA GLY A 34 -5.83 -7.14 4.26
C GLY A 34 -6.14 -5.80 3.57
N SER A 35 -6.28 -4.71 4.33
CA SER A 35 -6.52 -3.36 3.78
C SER A 35 -5.22 -2.61 3.46
N PHE A 36 -5.30 -1.61 2.59
CA PHE A 36 -4.24 -0.64 2.30
C PHE A 36 -4.40 0.66 3.12
N GLN A 37 -5.63 1.05 3.45
CA GLN A 37 -5.97 2.27 4.19
C GLN A 37 -5.51 3.58 3.50
N PRO A 38 -6.00 3.90 2.28
CA PRO A 38 -5.51 5.00 1.45
C PRO A 38 -5.64 6.40 2.06
N TYR A 39 -6.52 6.58 3.05
CA TYR A 39 -6.77 7.85 3.73
C TYR A 39 -6.27 7.89 5.17
N ALA A 40 -5.67 6.79 5.67
CA ALA A 40 -5.08 6.78 6.99
C ALA A 40 -3.72 7.50 6.97
N THR A 41 -3.35 8.10 8.10
CA THR A 41 -2.03 8.70 8.27
C THR A 41 -1.00 7.61 8.51
N ALA A 42 0.03 7.55 7.67
CA ALA A 42 1.18 6.69 7.90
C ALA A 42 2.04 7.22 9.07
N THR A 43 2.54 6.30 9.91
CA THR A 43 3.54 6.66 10.91
C THR A 43 4.89 6.95 10.26
N ARG A 44 5.79 7.59 11.02
CA ARG A 44 7.16 7.88 10.55
C ARG A 44 7.91 6.59 10.23
N GLU A 45 7.69 5.54 11.03
CA GLU A 45 8.31 4.23 10.87
C GLU A 45 7.81 3.57 9.58
N GLN A 46 6.51 3.58 9.31
CA GLN A 46 5.92 3.05 8.08
C GLN A 46 6.47 3.77 6.84
N ALA A 47 6.52 5.10 6.88
CA ALA A 47 7.09 5.88 5.79
C ALA A 47 8.58 5.56 5.57
N CYS A 48 9.36 5.43 6.64
CA CYS A 48 10.78 5.08 6.57
C CYS A 48 11.01 3.70 5.93
N ILE A 49 10.23 2.69 6.34
CA ILE A 49 10.33 1.33 5.76
C ILE A 49 10.10 1.37 4.26
N VAL A 50 9.07 2.07 3.80
CA VAL A 50 8.80 2.22 2.36
C VAL A 50 9.97 2.90 1.66
N LEU A 51 10.46 4.02 2.19
CA LEU A 51 11.56 4.78 1.57
C LEU A 51 12.89 4.00 1.52
N CYS A 52 13.18 3.20 2.53
CA CYS A 52 14.40 2.37 2.58
C CYS A 52 14.33 1.11 1.71
N ALA A 53 13.13 0.69 1.31
CA ALA A 53 12.91 -0.50 0.49
C ALA A 53 12.81 -0.20 -1.03
N LEU A 54 12.87 1.08 -1.42
CA LEU A 54 13.04 1.53 -2.81
C LEU A 54 14.49 1.36 -3.27
#